data_AF-A0A7J4W1W9-F1
#
_entry.id   AF-A0A7J4W1W9-F1
#
_cell.length_a   1.000
_cell.length_b   1.000
_cell.length_c   1.000
_cell.angle_alpha   90.00
_cell.angle_beta   90.00
_cell.angle_gamma   90.00
#
_symmetry.space_group_name_H-M   'P 1'
#
loop_
_entity.id
_entity.type
_entity.pdbx_description
1 polymer ?
#
loop_
_entity_poly.entity_id
_entity_poly.type
_entity_poly.pdbx_seq_one_letter_code
_entity_poly.pdbx_strand_id
1 'polypeptide(L)'
;MIDPKSFADRFPGDFTFGVATAAFQIEGASKADGRKPSIWDAFCNMPGRVHNRDNGDVACDHYNRLEQDLDLIKEMGVEAYRFSIAWPRIIPEGTGPVNEKGLDFYDRLVDGCKARGIKTFATLYHWDLPLMLAGEGGWTARSTAYAYQRYAKTVMARLGDRLDSVATFNEPWCIVWLGHLWGLHAPGERNMQAALYAMHHVNLAHGLGVEAIRAEAPKVPVGLVLNASSIIAGSDSEADKAAVERAHQFHNGAFFDPVFKGGYPKEFLEALGDRMPVVEEGDLKIINQKLDWWGLNYYKPDRVYDDASKSGDFPWTKEAPPASDVKTDIGWEIYAPGLKLLVEDLYRRYDLPEGYITENGAAYNMGVVKGEVDDQPRLDYYVEHLGIVSDLIKDGFPLRGYFAWSLMDNFEWAEGYRMRFGLVHVDYQTQVRTVKKSGRWYRELASQFPKGNHRAG
;
A
#
# COMPACT_ATOMS: atom_id res chain seq x y z
N MET A 1 -3.17 25.22 16.59
CA MET A 1 -2.37 24.44 15.63
C MET A 1 -1.19 23.88 16.39
N ILE A 2 -0.98 22.56 16.38
CA ILE A 2 0.14 21.93 17.09
C ILE A 2 1.44 22.30 16.37
N ASP A 3 2.40 22.84 17.12
CA ASP A 3 3.71 23.22 16.60
C ASP A 3 4.52 21.96 16.21
N PRO A 4 4.98 21.82 14.95
CA PRO A 4 5.67 20.62 14.47
C PRO A 4 6.91 20.26 15.29
N LYS A 5 7.65 21.25 15.81
CA LYS A 5 8.89 21.01 16.55
C LYS A 5 8.63 20.36 17.90
N SER A 6 7.70 20.91 18.69
CA SER A 6 7.28 20.29 19.94
C SER A 6 6.62 18.93 19.73
N PHE A 7 5.94 18.73 18.59
CA PHE A 7 5.37 17.44 18.23
C PHE A 7 6.43 16.38 17.91
N ALA A 8 7.54 16.77 17.29
CA ALA A 8 8.67 15.89 16.98
C ALA A 8 9.27 15.23 18.23
N ASP A 9 9.16 15.86 19.41
CA ASP A 9 9.68 15.31 20.67
C ASP A 9 8.99 14.00 21.10
N ARG A 10 7.82 13.69 20.53
CA ARG A 10 7.10 12.44 20.79
C ARG A 10 7.69 11.21 20.08
N PHE A 11 8.63 11.40 19.14
CA PHE A 11 9.22 10.33 18.34
C PHE A 11 10.71 10.10 18.66
N PRO A 12 11.20 8.86 18.54
CA PRO A 12 12.61 8.54 18.72
C PRO A 12 13.45 9.20 17.61
N GLY A 13 14.70 9.56 17.92
CA GLY A 13 15.52 10.40 17.04
C GLY A 13 15.91 9.76 15.70
N ASP A 14 15.74 8.45 15.57
CA ASP A 14 15.97 7.62 14.38
C ASP A 14 14.67 7.19 13.68
N PHE A 15 13.52 7.75 14.07
CA PHE A 15 12.24 7.47 13.42
C PHE A 15 12.23 7.98 11.98
N THR A 16 11.87 7.11 11.03
CA THR A 16 11.85 7.45 9.60
C THR A 16 10.53 8.11 9.21
N PHE A 17 10.59 9.38 8.78
CA PHE A 17 9.47 10.05 8.11
C PHE A 17 9.66 10.00 6.59
N GLY A 18 8.60 9.61 5.87
CA GLY A 18 8.62 9.47 4.43
C GLY A 18 7.32 9.85 3.74
N VAL A 19 7.35 9.81 2.42
CA VAL A 19 6.18 9.98 1.55
C VAL A 19 6.05 8.78 0.63
N ALA A 20 4.82 8.43 0.25
CA ALA A 20 4.54 7.25 -0.57
C ALA A 20 3.81 7.59 -1.87
N THR A 21 4.07 6.80 -2.91
CA THR A 21 3.44 6.84 -4.25
C THR A 21 3.33 5.42 -4.85
N ALA A 22 2.58 5.28 -5.95
CA ALA A 22 2.58 4.08 -6.79
C ALA A 22 2.71 4.42 -8.28
N ALA A 23 3.37 3.53 -9.02
CA ALA A 23 3.79 3.71 -10.41
C ALA A 23 2.64 4.12 -11.34
N PHE A 24 1.59 3.30 -11.45
CA PHE A 24 0.47 3.59 -12.33
C PHE A 24 -0.25 4.91 -11.96
N GLN A 25 -0.22 5.29 -10.67
CA GLN A 25 -0.92 6.46 -10.20
C GLN A 25 -0.22 7.78 -10.57
N ILE A 26 1.11 7.78 -10.70
CA ILE A 26 1.90 9.02 -10.90
C ILE A 26 2.70 9.07 -12.20
N GLU A 27 3.11 7.93 -12.75
CA GLU A 27 4.15 7.91 -13.79
C GLU A 27 3.70 8.52 -15.11
N GLY A 28 2.52 8.14 -15.61
CA GLY A 28 2.13 8.43 -16.99
C GLY A 28 3.00 7.67 -17.99
N ALA A 29 3.17 8.24 -19.18
CA ALA A 29 4.02 7.68 -20.24
C ALA A 29 3.72 6.18 -20.49
N SER A 30 2.43 5.85 -20.53
CA SER A 30 1.91 4.47 -20.51
C SER A 30 2.37 3.60 -21.69
N LYS A 31 2.83 4.22 -22.78
CA LYS A 31 3.28 3.56 -24.02
C LYS A 31 4.74 3.88 -24.38
N ALA A 32 5.46 4.57 -23.50
CA ALA A 32 6.86 4.94 -23.74
C ALA A 32 7.82 3.78 -23.44
N ASP A 33 8.97 3.81 -24.11
CA ASP A 33 10.14 2.97 -23.81
C ASP A 33 9.85 1.48 -23.64
N GLY A 34 8.94 0.94 -24.47
CA GLY A 34 8.65 -0.49 -24.51
C GLY A 34 7.66 -0.98 -23.45
N ARG A 35 7.10 -0.09 -22.60
CA ARG A 35 6.00 -0.43 -21.69
C ARG A 35 4.82 -1.01 -22.48
N LYS A 36 4.25 -2.11 -21.99
CA LYS A 36 2.98 -2.67 -22.48
C LYS A 36 1.84 -2.44 -21.47
N PRO A 37 0.57 -2.59 -21.89
CA PRO A 37 -0.57 -2.36 -21.00
C PRO A 37 -0.55 -3.26 -19.76
N SER A 38 -0.97 -2.69 -18.64
CA SER A 38 -1.38 -3.41 -17.44
C SER A 38 -2.89 -3.72 -17.46
N ILE A 39 -3.35 -4.51 -16.48
CA ILE A 39 -4.77 -4.70 -16.21
C ILE A 39 -5.49 -3.38 -15.89
N TRP A 40 -4.80 -2.39 -15.31
CA TRP A 40 -5.39 -1.09 -15.02
C TRP A 40 -5.55 -0.23 -16.28
N ASP A 41 -4.62 -0.30 -17.23
CA ASP A 41 -4.78 0.36 -18.54
C ASP A 41 -6.05 -0.17 -19.24
N ALA A 42 -6.29 -1.48 -19.20
CA ALA A 42 -7.52 -2.08 -19.75
C ALA A 42 -8.77 -1.70 -18.96
N PHE A 43 -8.68 -1.70 -17.63
CA PHE A 43 -9.79 -1.39 -16.73
C PHE A 43 -10.26 0.06 -16.87
N CYS A 44 -9.35 1.03 -16.85
CA CYS A 44 -9.66 2.45 -17.05
C CYS A 44 -10.36 2.72 -18.38
N ASN A 45 -9.89 2.09 -19.45
CA ASN A 45 -10.42 2.30 -20.79
C ASN A 45 -11.75 1.56 -21.05
N MET A 46 -12.19 0.70 -20.13
CA MET A 46 -13.49 0.04 -20.19
C MET A 46 -14.59 0.94 -19.58
N PRO A 47 -15.67 1.25 -20.32
CA PRO A 47 -16.77 2.06 -19.80
C PRO A 47 -17.35 1.55 -18.48
N GLY A 48 -17.55 2.45 -17.52
CA GLY A 48 -18.23 2.16 -16.25
C GLY A 48 -17.35 1.59 -15.15
N ARG A 49 -16.05 1.40 -15.40
CA ARG A 49 -15.10 0.87 -14.40
C ARG A 49 -14.40 1.96 -13.57
N VAL A 50 -14.10 3.10 -14.18
CA VAL A 50 -13.45 4.25 -13.53
C VAL A 50 -14.25 5.53 -13.78
N HIS A 51 -14.29 6.42 -12.78
CA HIS A 51 -14.92 7.73 -12.89
C HIS A 51 -14.42 8.48 -14.14
N ASN A 52 -15.36 9.02 -14.93
CA ASN A 52 -15.11 9.70 -16.21
C ASN A 52 -14.25 8.93 -17.25
N ARG A 53 -14.00 7.63 -17.04
CA ARG A 53 -12.99 6.85 -17.78
C ARG A 53 -11.60 7.48 -17.71
N ASP A 54 -11.29 8.13 -16.60
CA ASP A 54 -9.94 8.60 -16.30
C ASP A 54 -8.97 7.42 -16.38
N ASN A 55 -7.79 7.65 -16.93
CA ASN A 55 -6.76 6.63 -17.12
C ASN A 55 -5.37 7.12 -16.72
N GLY A 56 -4.41 6.20 -16.65
CA GLY A 56 -3.02 6.47 -16.27
C GLY A 56 -2.11 6.91 -17.43
N ASP A 57 -2.64 7.36 -18.57
CA ASP A 57 -1.80 7.72 -19.73
C ASP A 57 -0.85 8.90 -19.42
N VAL A 58 -1.36 9.89 -18.68
CA VAL A 58 -0.62 11.10 -18.30
C VAL A 58 -0.30 11.11 -16.81
N ALA A 59 -1.30 10.88 -15.94
CA ALA A 59 -1.13 10.95 -14.48
C ALA A 59 -0.47 12.26 -14.03
N CYS A 60 0.56 12.15 -13.20
CA CYS A 60 1.37 13.27 -12.75
C CYS A 60 2.58 13.51 -13.67
N ASP A 61 2.70 12.79 -14.80
CA ASP A 61 3.84 12.90 -15.72
C ASP A 61 5.20 12.68 -15.00
N HIS A 62 5.20 11.90 -13.91
CA HIS A 62 6.38 11.69 -13.07
C HIS A 62 7.51 11.00 -13.84
N TYR A 63 7.18 10.16 -14.83
CA TYR A 63 8.18 9.51 -15.69
C TYR A 63 9.12 10.53 -16.36
N ASN A 64 8.58 11.66 -16.80
CA ASN A 64 9.34 12.74 -17.45
C ASN A 64 9.83 13.81 -16.47
N ARG A 65 9.22 13.90 -15.29
CA ARG A 65 9.48 14.93 -14.26
C ARG A 65 10.24 14.41 -13.05
N LEU A 66 10.89 13.26 -13.19
CA LEU A 66 11.59 12.55 -12.13
C LEU A 66 12.46 13.48 -11.28
N GLU A 67 13.39 14.21 -11.89
CA GLU A 67 14.32 15.08 -11.15
C GLU A 67 13.58 16.18 -10.37
N GLN A 68 12.55 16.78 -10.96
CA GLN A 68 11.74 17.82 -10.30
C GLN A 68 11.04 17.25 -9.05
N ASP A 69 10.48 16.05 -9.14
CA ASP A 69 9.77 15.44 -8.02
C ASP A 69 10.74 14.91 -6.95
N LEU A 70 11.94 14.44 -7.32
CA LEU A 70 12.99 14.08 -6.36
C LEU A 70 13.55 15.30 -5.62
N ASP A 71 13.74 16.43 -6.32
CA ASP A 71 14.09 17.70 -5.70
C ASP A 71 13.01 18.15 -4.72
N LEU A 72 11.74 18.02 -5.09
CA LEU A 72 10.62 18.34 -4.21
C LEU A 72 10.62 17.48 -2.94
N ILE A 73 10.86 16.17 -3.04
CA ILE A 73 10.98 15.28 -1.87
C ILE A 73 12.12 15.76 -0.96
N LYS A 74 13.26 16.13 -1.55
CA LYS A 74 14.38 16.68 -0.79
C LYS A 74 14.03 17.99 -0.09
N GLU A 75 13.32 18.88 -0.77
CA GLU A 75 12.84 20.15 -0.21
C GLU A 75 11.79 19.97 0.89
N MET A 76 10.97 18.92 0.82
CA MET A 76 10.07 18.50 1.88
C MET A 76 10.79 17.98 3.13
N GLY A 77 12.11 17.75 3.06
CA GLY A 77 12.92 17.35 4.22
C GLY A 77 12.56 15.98 4.79
N VAL A 78 11.87 15.15 4.01
CA VAL A 78 11.57 13.76 4.39
C VAL A 78 12.78 12.87 4.11
N GLU A 79 12.99 11.87 4.97
CA GLU A 79 14.15 11.00 4.89
C GLU A 79 13.95 9.88 3.86
N ALA A 80 12.71 9.41 3.69
CA ALA A 80 12.42 8.24 2.86
C ALA A 80 11.36 8.52 1.77
N TYR A 81 11.56 7.87 0.63
CA TYR A 81 10.59 7.80 -0.45
C TYR A 81 10.20 6.34 -0.69
N ARG A 82 8.91 6.06 -0.49
CA ARG A 82 8.29 4.80 -0.88
C ARG A 82 7.66 4.95 -2.25
N PHE A 83 8.02 4.07 -3.18
CA PHE A 83 7.50 4.06 -4.55
C PHE A 83 7.30 2.61 -5.01
N SER A 84 6.53 2.39 -6.08
CA SER A 84 6.42 1.07 -6.70
C SER A 84 7.12 1.00 -8.05
N ILE A 85 7.41 -0.22 -8.48
CA ILE A 85 8.05 -0.51 -9.76
C ILE A 85 7.00 -1.11 -10.69
N ALA A 86 6.86 -0.53 -11.89
CA ALA A 86 5.90 -0.99 -12.87
C ALA A 86 6.40 -2.25 -13.58
N TRP A 87 5.88 -3.41 -13.18
CA TRP A 87 6.15 -4.68 -13.88
C TRP A 87 5.93 -4.57 -15.41
N PRO A 88 4.91 -3.88 -15.95
CA PRO A 88 4.72 -3.72 -17.39
C PRO A 88 5.80 -2.91 -18.11
N ARG A 89 6.68 -2.20 -17.37
CA ARG A 89 7.91 -1.61 -17.92
C ARG A 89 9.07 -2.60 -17.93
N ILE A 90 9.20 -3.44 -16.90
CA ILE A 90 10.37 -4.32 -16.71
C ILE A 90 10.28 -5.58 -17.56
N ILE A 91 9.13 -6.26 -17.49
CA ILE A 91 8.85 -7.46 -18.28
C ILE A 91 7.47 -7.24 -18.90
N PRO A 92 7.39 -6.57 -20.06
CA PRO A 92 6.13 -5.98 -20.53
C PRO A 92 5.00 -6.97 -20.80
N GLU A 93 5.31 -8.22 -21.15
CA GLU A 93 4.31 -9.29 -21.33
C GLU A 93 4.12 -10.13 -20.05
N GLY A 94 4.71 -9.73 -18.93
CA GLY A 94 4.77 -10.48 -17.67
C GLY A 94 5.80 -11.61 -17.69
N THR A 95 5.89 -12.32 -18.81
CA THR A 95 6.97 -13.23 -19.15
C THR A 95 7.74 -12.72 -20.38
N GLY A 96 8.68 -13.50 -20.91
CA GLY A 96 9.43 -13.11 -22.11
C GLY A 96 10.59 -12.14 -21.84
N PRO A 97 11.05 -11.35 -22.82
CA PRO A 97 12.28 -10.56 -22.70
C PRO A 97 12.16 -9.45 -21.64
N VAL A 98 13.27 -9.20 -20.94
CA VAL A 98 13.42 -8.03 -20.06
C VAL A 98 13.57 -6.79 -20.93
N ASN A 99 12.90 -5.70 -20.54
CA ASN A 99 13.04 -4.41 -21.19
C ASN A 99 13.99 -3.52 -20.37
N GLU A 100 15.23 -3.43 -20.86
CA GLU A 100 16.32 -2.68 -20.20
C GLU A 100 15.96 -1.21 -19.96
N LYS A 101 15.26 -0.56 -20.90
CA LYS A 101 14.83 0.84 -20.72
C LYS A 101 13.87 1.02 -19.54
N GLY A 102 13.07 -0.01 -19.25
CA GLY A 102 12.21 -0.04 -18.07
C GLY A 102 13.03 -0.06 -16.79
N LEU A 103 14.09 -0.88 -16.74
CA LEU A 103 15.03 -0.91 -15.63
C LEU A 103 15.78 0.42 -15.49
N ASP A 104 16.23 1.02 -16.60
CA ASP A 104 16.98 2.27 -16.61
C ASP A 104 16.21 3.46 -16.00
N PHE A 105 14.87 3.47 -16.06
CA PHE A 105 14.08 4.49 -15.36
C PHE A 105 14.23 4.38 -13.84
N TYR A 106 14.06 3.18 -13.28
CA TYR A 106 14.17 2.98 -11.83
C TYR A 106 15.62 3.03 -11.35
N ASP A 107 16.58 2.66 -12.20
CA ASP A 107 18.01 2.80 -11.92
C ASP A 107 18.36 4.29 -11.70
N ARG A 108 17.90 5.17 -12.61
CA ARG A 108 18.03 6.63 -12.46
C ARG A 108 17.26 7.17 -11.26
N LEU A 109 16.06 6.67 -10.98
CA LEU A 109 15.28 7.08 -9.81
C LEU A 109 16.04 6.77 -8.52
N VAL A 110 16.56 5.56 -8.38
CA VAL A 110 17.33 5.14 -7.20
C VAL A 110 18.61 5.96 -7.09
N ASP A 111 19.38 6.15 -8.17
CA ASP A 111 20.56 7.03 -8.17
C ASP A 111 20.22 8.47 -7.78
N GLY A 112 19.13 9.00 -8.31
CA GLY A 112 18.63 10.33 -7.97
C GLY A 112 18.26 10.46 -6.48
N CYS A 113 17.68 9.42 -5.88
CA CYS A 113 17.43 9.35 -4.44
C CYS A 113 18.74 9.30 -3.65
N LYS A 114 19.70 8.43 -4.02
CA LYS A 114 20.99 8.32 -3.33
C LYS A 114 21.76 9.64 -3.38
N ALA A 115 21.80 10.32 -4.53
CA ALA A 115 22.45 11.61 -4.70
C ALA A 115 21.87 12.70 -3.78
N ARG A 116 20.59 12.59 -3.40
CA ARG A 116 19.88 13.51 -2.50
C ARG A 116 19.86 13.03 -1.04
N GLY A 117 20.40 11.84 -0.76
CA GLY A 117 20.35 11.22 0.56
C GLY A 117 18.94 10.82 0.98
N ILE A 118 18.08 10.44 0.04
CA ILE A 118 16.73 9.95 0.28
C ILE A 118 16.79 8.42 0.34
N LYS A 119 16.27 7.83 1.43
CA LYS A 119 16.12 6.38 1.57
C LYS A 119 15.06 5.85 0.63
N THR A 120 15.33 4.72 0.01
CA THR A 120 14.48 4.10 -1.01
C THR A 120 13.74 2.89 -0.45
N PHE A 121 12.41 2.97 -0.43
CA PHE A 121 11.51 1.89 -0.04
C PHE A 121 10.71 1.42 -1.26
N ALA A 122 11.27 0.48 -2.02
CA ALA A 122 10.64 0.01 -3.26
C ALA A 122 9.51 -0.99 -2.95
N THR A 123 8.42 -0.91 -3.70
CA THR A 123 7.35 -1.92 -3.73
C THR A 123 7.36 -2.62 -5.07
N LEU A 124 7.60 -3.93 -5.10
CA LEU A 124 7.71 -4.66 -6.36
C LEU A 124 6.37 -4.74 -7.10
N TYR A 125 5.26 -4.98 -6.39
CA TYR A 125 3.94 -5.06 -7.01
C TYR A 125 2.93 -4.14 -6.33
N HIS A 126 2.46 -3.15 -7.08
CA HIS A 126 1.36 -2.25 -6.70
C HIS A 126 0.29 -2.24 -7.81
N TRP A 127 -0.26 -3.44 -8.05
CA TRP A 127 -1.52 -3.72 -8.76
C TRP A 127 -1.49 -3.66 -10.29
N ASP A 128 -0.43 -3.14 -10.90
CA ASP A 128 -0.31 -2.97 -12.34
C ASP A 128 0.19 -4.23 -13.07
N LEU A 129 -0.49 -5.37 -12.88
CA LEU A 129 -0.16 -6.64 -13.56
C LEU A 129 -0.11 -6.45 -15.09
N PRO A 130 0.94 -6.93 -15.80
CA PRO A 130 0.97 -6.96 -17.26
C PRO A 130 -0.28 -7.66 -17.83
N LEU A 131 -0.98 -7.00 -18.76
CA LEU A 131 -2.29 -7.47 -19.26
C LEU A 131 -2.22 -8.86 -19.91
N MET A 132 -1.08 -9.22 -20.51
CA MET A 132 -0.89 -10.54 -21.12
C MET A 132 -1.06 -11.69 -20.11
N LEU A 133 -0.62 -11.51 -18.86
CA LEU A 133 -0.82 -12.50 -17.80
C LEU A 133 -2.31 -12.67 -17.47
N ALA A 134 -3.12 -11.61 -17.59
CA ALA A 134 -4.56 -11.72 -17.37
C ALA A 134 -5.24 -12.63 -18.41
N GLY A 135 -4.73 -12.65 -19.65
CA GLY A 135 -5.17 -13.59 -20.69
C GLY A 135 -4.87 -15.06 -20.37
N GLU A 136 -3.89 -15.31 -19.48
CA GLU A 136 -3.52 -16.64 -18.99
C GLU A 136 -4.19 -16.99 -17.64
N GLY A 137 -5.13 -16.16 -17.18
CA GLY A 137 -5.85 -16.32 -15.91
C GLY A 137 -5.41 -15.35 -14.81
N GLY A 138 -4.39 -14.52 -15.03
CA GLY A 138 -3.91 -13.52 -14.07
C GLY A 138 -3.54 -14.17 -12.74
N TRP A 139 -3.93 -13.54 -11.63
CA TRP A 139 -3.67 -14.09 -10.30
C TRP A 139 -4.41 -15.41 -10.01
N THR A 140 -5.42 -15.78 -10.80
CA THR A 140 -6.05 -17.10 -10.66
C THR A 140 -5.15 -18.23 -11.18
N ALA A 141 -4.15 -17.92 -12.00
CA ALA A 141 -3.20 -18.90 -12.51
C ALA A 141 -1.92 -18.96 -11.67
N ARG A 142 -1.55 -20.18 -11.23
CA ARG A 142 -0.33 -20.43 -10.44
C ARG A 142 0.94 -19.96 -11.16
N SER A 143 0.96 -20.05 -12.50
CA SER A 143 2.06 -19.57 -13.34
C SER A 143 2.41 -18.09 -13.11
N THR A 144 1.43 -17.26 -12.76
CA THR A 144 1.64 -15.83 -12.46
C THR A 144 2.55 -15.62 -11.25
N ALA A 145 2.48 -16.51 -10.24
CA ALA A 145 3.37 -16.43 -9.08
C ALA A 145 4.84 -16.65 -9.46
N TYR A 146 5.11 -17.55 -10.41
CA TYR A 146 6.45 -17.81 -10.94
C TYR A 146 6.92 -16.74 -11.93
N ALA A 147 6.00 -16.15 -12.71
CA ALA A 147 6.31 -14.97 -13.50
C ALA A 147 6.74 -13.80 -12.59
N TYR A 148 6.03 -13.62 -11.47
CA TYR A 148 6.39 -12.65 -10.44
C TYR A 148 7.75 -12.95 -9.81
N GLN A 149 8.05 -14.21 -9.48
CA GLN A 149 9.37 -14.59 -8.95
C GLN A 149 10.51 -14.15 -9.88
N ARG A 150 10.38 -14.40 -11.18
CA ARG A 150 11.37 -13.95 -12.18
C ARG A 150 11.47 -12.43 -12.22
N TYR A 151 10.34 -11.72 -12.20
CA TYR A 151 10.31 -10.26 -12.15
C TYR A 151 11.03 -9.70 -10.92
N ALA A 152 10.72 -10.22 -9.73
CA ALA A 152 11.38 -9.84 -8.48
C ALA A 152 12.89 -10.04 -8.55
N LYS A 153 13.34 -11.21 -9.05
CA LYS A 153 14.75 -11.51 -9.30
C LYS A 153 15.41 -10.47 -10.22
N THR A 154 14.78 -10.17 -11.35
CA THR A 154 15.31 -9.21 -12.34
C THR A 154 15.46 -7.81 -11.75
N VAL A 155 14.47 -7.34 -10.99
CA VAL A 155 14.53 -6.02 -10.35
C VAL A 155 15.62 -5.97 -9.28
N MET A 156 15.69 -6.97 -8.41
CA MET A 156 16.67 -6.98 -7.32
C MET A 156 18.10 -7.14 -7.79
N ALA A 157 18.33 -7.89 -8.88
CA ALA A 157 19.64 -7.98 -9.50
C ALA A 157 20.15 -6.62 -10.03
N ARG A 158 19.25 -5.69 -10.38
CA ARG A 158 19.61 -4.36 -10.87
C ARG A 158 19.73 -3.31 -9.76
N LEU A 159 18.78 -3.31 -8.82
CA LEU A 159 18.62 -2.21 -7.86
C LEU A 159 19.04 -2.57 -6.43
N GLY A 160 19.21 -3.86 -6.14
CA GLY A 160 19.43 -4.38 -4.79
C GLY A 160 20.76 -3.97 -4.15
N ASP A 161 21.69 -3.39 -4.90
CA ASP A 161 22.93 -2.83 -4.37
C ASP A 161 22.72 -1.47 -3.69
N ARG A 162 21.64 -0.76 -4.02
CA ARG A 162 21.38 0.62 -3.56
C ARG A 162 20.07 0.80 -2.80
N LEU A 163 19.08 -0.09 -3.00
CA LEU A 163 17.81 -0.04 -2.28
C LEU A 163 18.00 -0.15 -0.76
N ASP A 164 17.34 0.73 -0.01
CA ASP A 164 17.40 0.73 1.46
C ASP A 164 16.39 -0.28 2.05
N SER A 165 15.29 -0.56 1.35
CA SER A 165 14.28 -1.55 1.73
C SER A 165 13.41 -1.95 0.53
N VAL A 166 12.82 -3.15 0.59
CA VAL A 166 11.88 -3.63 -0.44
C VAL A 166 10.67 -4.34 0.16
N ALA A 167 9.48 -4.04 -0.38
CA ALA A 167 8.26 -4.80 -0.15
C ALA A 167 7.89 -5.61 -1.39
N THR A 168 7.47 -6.86 -1.21
CA THR A 168 7.02 -7.69 -2.34
C THR A 168 5.71 -7.18 -2.94
N PHE A 169 4.71 -6.95 -2.09
CA PHE A 169 3.34 -6.59 -2.48
C PHE A 169 2.83 -5.44 -1.64
N ASN A 170 2.03 -4.57 -2.28
CA ASN A 170 1.11 -3.67 -1.60
C ASN A 170 -0.29 -4.28 -1.56
N GLU A 171 -0.87 -4.37 -0.37
CA GLU A 171 -2.29 -4.67 -0.14
C GLU A 171 -2.82 -5.89 -0.92
N PRO A 172 -2.37 -7.11 -0.57
CA PRO A 172 -2.97 -8.36 -1.06
C PRO A 172 -4.51 -8.35 -1.01
N TRP A 173 -5.11 -7.78 0.02
CA TRP A 173 -6.57 -7.64 0.15
C TRP A 173 -7.20 -6.94 -1.06
N CYS A 174 -6.59 -5.85 -1.55
CA CYS A 174 -7.10 -5.10 -2.69
C CYS A 174 -6.95 -5.90 -4.00
N ILE A 175 -5.80 -6.56 -4.18
CA ILE A 175 -5.55 -7.41 -5.35
C ILE A 175 -6.58 -8.54 -5.41
N VAL A 176 -6.88 -9.14 -4.25
CA VAL A 176 -7.67 -10.35 -4.13
C VAL A 176 -9.15 -10.05 -4.02
N TRP A 177 -9.62 -9.45 -2.93
CA TRP A 177 -11.05 -9.27 -2.69
C TRP A 177 -11.63 -8.13 -3.52
N LEU A 178 -10.95 -6.98 -3.56
CA LEU A 178 -11.43 -5.82 -4.31
C LEU A 178 -11.35 -6.02 -5.83
N GLY A 179 -10.34 -6.77 -6.29
CA GLY A 179 -10.12 -7.11 -7.70
C GLY A 179 -10.91 -8.33 -8.21
N HIS A 180 -11.09 -9.38 -7.38
CA HIS A 180 -11.65 -10.66 -7.82
C HIS A 180 -12.98 -11.07 -7.20
N LEU A 181 -13.40 -10.45 -6.08
CA LEU A 181 -14.69 -10.74 -5.44
C LEU A 181 -15.71 -9.62 -5.62
N TRP A 182 -15.32 -8.36 -5.38
CA TRP A 182 -16.24 -7.22 -5.49
C TRP A 182 -16.17 -6.50 -6.84
N GLY A 183 -15.10 -6.74 -7.60
CA GLY A 183 -14.90 -6.21 -8.95
C GLY A 183 -14.86 -4.68 -9.00
N LEU A 184 -14.40 -4.06 -7.92
CA LEU A 184 -14.23 -2.62 -7.79
C LEU A 184 -12.86 -2.18 -8.33
N HIS A 185 -11.84 -3.02 -8.23
CA HIS A 185 -10.53 -2.82 -8.82
C HIS A 185 -10.28 -3.79 -9.98
N ALA A 186 -9.28 -3.50 -10.82
CA ALA A 186 -8.85 -4.40 -11.88
C ALA A 186 -8.44 -5.78 -11.29
N PRO A 187 -8.79 -6.91 -11.94
CA PRO A 187 -9.42 -7.03 -13.26
C PRO A 187 -10.95 -6.85 -13.28
N GLY A 188 -11.59 -6.64 -12.12
CA GLY A 188 -13.03 -6.33 -12.06
C GLY A 188 -13.94 -7.55 -11.99
N GLU A 189 -13.40 -8.66 -11.50
CA GLU A 189 -14.06 -9.96 -11.37
C GLU A 189 -14.96 -10.02 -10.14
N ARG A 190 -15.99 -10.87 -10.19
CA ARG A 190 -16.96 -11.05 -9.09
C ARG A 190 -17.23 -12.52 -8.84
N ASN A 191 -16.20 -13.24 -8.41
CA ASN A 191 -16.25 -14.68 -8.24
C ASN A 191 -15.40 -15.15 -7.04
N MET A 192 -16.03 -15.82 -6.08
CA MET A 192 -15.34 -16.31 -4.88
C MET A 192 -14.22 -17.30 -5.20
N GLN A 193 -14.43 -18.23 -6.13
CA GLN A 193 -13.37 -19.18 -6.50
C GLN A 193 -12.17 -18.48 -7.14
N ALA A 194 -12.39 -17.53 -8.06
CA ALA A 194 -11.33 -16.71 -8.62
C ALA A 194 -10.57 -15.94 -7.53
N ALA A 195 -11.28 -15.38 -6.55
CA ALA A 195 -10.68 -14.68 -5.42
C ALA A 195 -9.86 -15.61 -4.52
N LEU A 196 -10.34 -16.83 -4.22
CA LEU A 196 -9.58 -17.82 -3.45
C LEU A 196 -8.32 -18.28 -4.17
N TYR A 197 -8.37 -18.41 -5.50
CA TYR A 197 -7.21 -18.73 -6.33
C TYR A 197 -6.20 -17.58 -6.32
N ALA A 198 -6.66 -16.35 -6.53
CA ALA A 198 -5.83 -15.15 -6.43
C ALA A 198 -5.20 -15.01 -5.04
N MET A 199 -5.96 -15.26 -3.96
CA MET A 199 -5.50 -15.23 -2.58
C MET A 199 -4.29 -16.13 -2.37
N HIS A 200 -4.40 -17.40 -2.79
CA HIS A 200 -3.32 -18.35 -2.58
C HIS A 200 -2.10 -18.03 -3.44
N HIS A 201 -2.29 -17.72 -4.73
CA HIS A 201 -1.17 -17.44 -5.62
C HIS A 201 -0.46 -16.11 -5.33
N VAL A 202 -1.17 -15.08 -4.83
CA VAL A 202 -0.52 -13.84 -4.35
C VAL A 202 0.31 -14.13 -3.10
N ASN A 203 -0.22 -14.91 -2.14
CA ASN A 203 0.54 -15.33 -0.97
C ASN A 203 1.80 -16.13 -1.38
N LEU A 204 1.65 -17.10 -2.28
CA LEU A 204 2.78 -17.87 -2.80
C LEU A 204 3.81 -16.98 -3.51
N ALA A 205 3.34 -16.06 -4.35
CA ALA A 205 4.19 -15.10 -5.05
C ALA A 205 4.97 -14.23 -4.07
N HIS A 206 4.38 -13.82 -2.95
CA HIS A 206 5.12 -13.13 -1.88
C HIS A 206 6.31 -13.97 -1.39
N GLY A 207 6.07 -15.23 -1.02
CA GLY A 207 7.14 -16.12 -0.56
C GLY A 207 8.23 -16.36 -1.61
N LEU A 208 7.84 -16.59 -2.87
CA LEU A 208 8.78 -16.71 -3.98
C LEU A 208 9.58 -15.41 -4.22
N GLY A 209 8.94 -14.26 -4.02
CA GLY A 209 9.58 -12.95 -4.08
C GLY A 209 10.62 -12.77 -2.97
N VAL A 210 10.31 -13.15 -1.74
CA VAL A 210 11.25 -13.14 -0.60
C VAL A 210 12.49 -13.98 -0.91
N GLU A 211 12.31 -15.17 -1.46
CA GLU A 211 13.42 -16.03 -1.89
C GLU A 211 14.28 -15.36 -2.97
N ALA A 212 13.65 -14.80 -4.00
CA ALA A 212 14.34 -14.12 -5.09
C ALA A 212 15.12 -12.89 -4.61
N ILE A 213 14.53 -12.10 -3.71
CA ILE A 213 15.17 -10.92 -3.09
C ILE A 213 16.41 -11.35 -2.31
N ARG A 214 16.30 -12.37 -1.46
CA ARG A 214 17.42 -12.84 -0.64
C ARG A 214 18.53 -13.48 -1.47
N ALA A 215 18.19 -14.11 -2.59
CA ALA A 215 19.18 -14.70 -3.49
C ALA A 215 20.03 -13.63 -4.20
N GLU A 216 19.42 -12.54 -4.66
CA GLU A 216 20.11 -11.50 -5.44
C GLU A 216 20.68 -10.37 -4.57
N ALA A 217 19.98 -10.00 -3.50
CA ALA A 217 20.28 -8.84 -2.67
C ALA A 217 20.11 -9.15 -1.17
N PRO A 218 20.90 -10.08 -0.61
CA PRO A 218 20.73 -10.61 0.76
C PRO A 218 20.85 -9.56 1.88
N LYS A 219 21.31 -8.34 1.57
CA LYS A 219 21.46 -7.24 2.54
C LYS A 219 20.26 -6.29 2.56
N VAL A 220 19.36 -6.38 1.57
CA VAL A 220 18.19 -5.49 1.50
C VAL A 220 17.10 -6.05 2.42
N PRO A 221 16.61 -5.29 3.41
CA PRO A 221 15.51 -5.71 4.26
C PRO A 221 14.25 -5.95 3.43
N VAL A 222 13.66 -7.14 3.55
CA VAL A 222 12.44 -7.53 2.84
C VAL A 222 11.22 -7.53 3.77
N GLY A 223 10.13 -6.94 3.28
CA GLY A 223 8.85 -6.92 3.97
C GLY A 223 7.64 -7.14 3.07
N LEU A 224 6.47 -7.04 3.68
CA LEU A 224 5.15 -7.12 3.05
C LEU A 224 4.28 -5.98 3.57
N VAL A 225 3.55 -5.32 2.68
CA VAL A 225 2.65 -4.21 3.03
C VAL A 225 1.20 -4.70 2.99
N LEU A 226 0.48 -4.51 4.10
CA LEU A 226 -0.87 -5.00 4.34
C LEU A 226 -1.77 -3.84 4.79
N ASN A 227 -2.91 -3.65 4.14
CA ASN A 227 -4.01 -2.83 4.63
C ASN A 227 -4.86 -3.63 5.61
N ALA A 228 -4.29 -3.95 6.77
CA ALA A 228 -5.01 -4.67 7.79
C ALA A 228 -6.24 -3.87 8.25
N SER A 229 -7.41 -4.49 8.23
CA SER A 229 -8.66 -3.88 8.66
C SER A 229 -8.73 -3.79 10.18
N SER A 230 -8.98 -2.58 10.71
CA SER A 230 -9.38 -2.36 12.09
C SER A 230 -10.86 -2.72 12.25
N ILE A 231 -11.15 -3.99 12.52
CA ILE A 231 -12.52 -4.51 12.57
C ILE A 231 -13.13 -4.28 13.96
N ILE A 232 -14.26 -3.57 14.01
CA ILE A 232 -14.95 -3.18 15.25
C ILE A 232 -16.39 -3.70 15.21
N ALA A 233 -16.86 -4.29 16.30
CA ALA A 233 -18.24 -4.76 16.43
C ALA A 233 -19.21 -3.57 16.38
N GLY A 234 -20.33 -3.72 15.67
CA GLY A 234 -21.38 -2.71 15.59
C GLY A 234 -22.22 -2.58 16.88
N SER A 235 -22.14 -3.57 17.78
CA SER A 235 -22.72 -3.52 19.13
C SER A 235 -21.95 -4.45 20.09
N ASP A 236 -22.31 -4.40 21.38
CA ASP A 236 -21.73 -5.27 22.42
C ASP A 236 -22.30 -6.70 22.44
N SER A 237 -23.16 -7.05 21.48
CA SER A 237 -23.74 -8.40 21.40
C SER A 237 -22.67 -9.46 21.13
N GLU A 238 -22.84 -10.66 21.70
CA GLU A 238 -21.91 -11.77 21.46
C GLU A 238 -21.89 -12.20 19.98
N ALA A 239 -23.00 -12.01 19.26
CA ALA A 239 -23.08 -12.27 17.83
C ALA A 239 -22.17 -11.33 17.03
N ASP A 240 -22.22 -10.02 17.31
CA ASP A 240 -21.38 -9.03 16.62
C ASP A 240 -19.90 -9.19 17.00
N LYS A 241 -19.58 -9.51 18.26
CA LYS A 241 -18.20 -9.85 18.67
C LYS A 241 -17.68 -11.09 17.94
N ALA A 242 -18.50 -12.12 17.76
CA ALA A 242 -18.14 -13.30 16.97
C ALA A 242 -17.99 -12.95 15.47
N ALA A 243 -18.78 -12.01 14.96
CA ALA A 243 -18.67 -11.52 13.59
C ALA A 243 -17.33 -10.81 13.33
N VAL A 244 -16.79 -10.09 14.32
CA VAL A 244 -15.44 -9.49 14.25
C VAL A 244 -14.37 -10.55 14.00
N GLU A 245 -14.42 -11.70 14.68
CA GLU A 245 -13.44 -12.77 14.48
C GLU A 245 -13.56 -13.40 13.08
N ARG A 246 -14.78 -13.65 12.59
CA ARG A 246 -14.97 -14.16 11.22
C ARG A 246 -14.47 -13.17 10.17
N ALA A 247 -14.81 -11.90 10.32
CA ALA A 247 -14.33 -10.83 9.46
C ALA A 247 -12.80 -10.71 9.53
N HIS A 248 -12.19 -10.86 10.72
CA HIS A 248 -10.73 -10.89 10.86
C HIS A 248 -10.13 -12.03 10.06
N GLN A 249 -10.63 -13.26 10.20
CA GLN A 249 -10.11 -14.41 9.46
C GLN A 249 -10.21 -14.21 7.94
N PHE A 250 -11.30 -13.60 7.46
CA PHE A 250 -11.49 -13.35 6.02
C PHE A 250 -10.64 -12.20 5.48
N HIS A 251 -10.67 -11.03 6.13
CA HIS A 251 -10.02 -9.82 5.63
C HIS A 251 -8.53 -9.78 6.00
N ASN A 252 -8.16 -10.16 7.22
CA ASN A 252 -6.77 -10.10 7.68
C ASN A 252 -6.11 -11.47 7.63
N GLY A 253 -6.73 -12.48 8.25
CA GLY A 253 -6.14 -13.80 8.46
C GLY A 253 -5.83 -14.57 7.18
N ALA A 254 -6.59 -14.33 6.10
CA ALA A 254 -6.31 -14.87 4.76
C ALA A 254 -4.89 -14.53 4.22
N PHE A 255 -4.24 -13.51 4.80
CA PHE A 255 -2.89 -13.07 4.45
C PHE A 255 -1.94 -13.17 5.64
N PHE A 256 -2.36 -12.72 6.83
CA PHE A 256 -1.52 -12.75 8.03
C PHE A 256 -1.23 -14.17 8.52
N ASP A 257 -2.22 -15.08 8.59
CA ASP A 257 -1.98 -16.43 9.11
C ASP A 257 -1.03 -17.24 8.21
N PRO A 258 -1.16 -17.25 6.86
CA PRO A 258 -0.18 -17.93 6.01
C PRO A 258 1.23 -17.36 6.16
N VAL A 259 1.38 -16.03 6.21
CA VAL A 259 2.69 -15.36 6.25
C VAL A 259 3.35 -15.47 7.62
N PHE A 260 2.60 -15.40 8.72
CA PHE A 260 3.17 -15.33 10.07
C PHE A 260 2.92 -16.57 10.94
N LYS A 261 2.04 -17.49 10.53
CA LYS A 261 1.78 -18.78 11.22
C LYS A 261 1.92 -20.02 10.34
N GLY A 262 2.07 -19.87 9.03
CA GLY A 262 2.25 -21.00 8.11
C GLY A 262 0.99 -21.83 7.87
N GLY A 263 -0.20 -21.25 8.01
CA GLY A 263 -1.47 -21.92 7.72
C GLY A 263 -2.60 -20.93 7.50
N TYR A 264 -3.69 -21.35 6.85
CA TYR A 264 -4.89 -20.52 6.70
C TYR A 264 -5.78 -20.60 7.96
N PRO A 265 -6.63 -19.58 8.21
CA PRO A 265 -7.52 -19.58 9.37
C PRO A 265 -8.52 -20.74 9.34
N LYS A 266 -8.83 -21.29 10.51
CA LYS A 266 -9.63 -22.52 10.62
C LYS A 266 -11.06 -22.37 10.09
N GLU A 267 -11.82 -21.38 10.57
CA GLU A 267 -13.23 -21.21 10.18
C GLU A 267 -13.35 -20.76 8.72
N PHE A 268 -12.36 -19.99 8.24
CA PHE A 268 -12.20 -19.68 6.82
C PHE A 268 -12.06 -20.97 5.99
N LEU A 269 -11.15 -21.89 6.36
CA LEU A 269 -10.96 -23.15 5.65
C LEU A 269 -12.18 -24.06 5.72
N GLU A 270 -12.86 -24.13 6.87
CA GLU A 270 -14.09 -24.90 7.02
C GLU A 270 -15.21 -24.40 6.08
N ALA A 271 -15.27 -23.10 5.81
CA ALA A 271 -16.30 -22.49 4.97
C ALA A 271 -15.94 -22.39 3.47
N LEU A 272 -14.65 -22.22 3.15
CA LEU A 272 -14.20 -21.86 1.79
C LEU A 272 -13.14 -22.81 1.22
N GLY A 273 -12.58 -23.72 2.03
CA GLY A 273 -11.42 -24.54 1.66
C GLY A 273 -11.68 -25.53 0.51
N ASP A 274 -12.93 -25.96 0.33
CA ASP A 274 -13.35 -26.85 -0.77
C ASP A 274 -13.29 -26.18 -2.16
N ARG A 275 -13.28 -24.85 -2.19
CA ARG A 275 -13.19 -24.01 -3.39
C ARG A 275 -11.82 -23.39 -3.61
N MET A 276 -10.87 -23.61 -2.70
CA MET A 276 -9.49 -23.13 -2.85
C MET A 276 -8.76 -23.86 -3.99
N PRO A 277 -7.71 -23.27 -4.57
CA PRO A 277 -6.82 -24.03 -5.45
C PRO A 277 -6.11 -25.12 -4.65
N VAL A 278 -5.46 -26.04 -5.37
CA VAL A 278 -4.54 -26.99 -4.74
C VAL A 278 -3.43 -26.20 -4.04
N VAL A 279 -3.31 -26.37 -2.73
CA VAL A 279 -2.16 -25.93 -1.95
C VAL A 279 -1.13 -27.04 -2.03
N GLU A 280 -0.06 -26.83 -2.80
CA GLU A 280 0.97 -27.85 -3.01
C GLU A 280 1.84 -28.04 -1.77
N GLU A 281 2.47 -29.22 -1.67
CA GLU A 281 3.45 -29.48 -0.62
C GLU A 281 4.58 -28.44 -0.69
N GLY A 282 4.83 -27.74 0.41
CA GLY A 282 5.85 -26.71 0.51
C GLY A 282 5.34 -25.28 0.31
N ASP A 283 4.14 -25.05 -0.24
CA ASP A 283 3.62 -23.70 -0.48
C ASP A 283 3.57 -22.86 0.80
N LEU A 284 2.95 -23.38 1.85
CA LEU A 284 2.85 -22.66 3.13
C LEU A 284 4.22 -22.40 3.78
N LYS A 285 5.21 -23.26 3.52
CA LYS A 285 6.59 -23.04 3.98
C LYS A 285 7.28 -21.92 3.19
N ILE A 286 7.03 -21.83 1.88
CA ILE A 286 7.50 -20.74 1.03
C ILE A 286 6.86 -19.42 1.46
N ILE A 287 5.56 -19.42 1.74
CA ILE A 287 4.79 -18.24 2.17
C ILE A 287 5.26 -17.74 3.55
N ASN A 288 5.53 -18.65 4.50
CA ASN A 288 5.86 -18.34 5.89
C ASN A 288 7.36 -18.07 6.15
N GLN A 289 8.10 -17.63 5.14
CA GLN A 289 9.47 -17.20 5.35
C GLN A 289 9.50 -15.96 6.26
N LYS A 290 10.44 -15.91 7.21
CA LYS A 290 10.60 -14.75 8.09
C LYS A 290 10.84 -13.49 7.27
N LEU A 291 10.21 -12.39 7.66
CA LEU A 291 10.41 -11.06 7.09
C LEU A 291 11.28 -10.21 8.02
N ASP A 292 11.95 -9.21 7.45
CA ASP A 292 12.79 -8.29 8.22
C ASP A 292 11.95 -7.14 8.81
N TRP A 293 10.84 -6.81 8.15
CA TRP A 293 9.86 -5.81 8.58
C TRP A 293 8.48 -6.07 7.96
N TRP A 294 7.45 -5.38 8.44
CA TRP A 294 6.12 -5.38 7.83
C TRP A 294 5.54 -3.96 7.75
N GLY A 295 4.71 -3.72 6.74
CA GLY A 295 4.08 -2.42 6.50
C GLY A 295 2.59 -2.47 6.77
N LEU A 296 2.09 -1.45 7.48
CA LEU A 296 0.67 -1.22 7.71
C LEU A 296 0.19 -0.02 6.88
N ASN A 297 -0.83 -0.25 6.05
CA ASN A 297 -1.63 0.80 5.45
C ASN A 297 -2.91 0.97 6.28
N TYR A 298 -3.17 2.16 6.81
CA TYR A 298 -4.35 2.43 7.62
C TYR A 298 -5.02 3.72 7.18
N TYR A 299 -6.35 3.72 7.14
CA TYR A 299 -7.15 4.88 6.75
C TYR A 299 -8.40 5.08 7.62
N LYS A 300 -9.16 3.99 7.82
CA LYS A 300 -10.44 3.96 8.55
C LYS A 300 -10.63 2.61 9.25
N PRO A 301 -11.54 2.51 10.24
CA PRO A 301 -12.02 1.23 10.72
C PRO A 301 -13.01 0.56 9.74
N ASP A 302 -13.23 -0.73 9.94
CA ASP A 302 -14.34 -1.50 9.36
C ASP A 302 -15.28 -1.91 10.49
N ARG A 303 -16.54 -1.48 10.42
CA ARG A 303 -17.51 -1.80 11.46
C ARG A 303 -18.46 -2.86 10.96
N VAL A 304 -18.70 -3.90 11.77
CA VAL A 304 -19.47 -5.07 11.33
C VAL A 304 -20.56 -5.46 12.31
N TYR A 305 -21.73 -5.78 11.76
CA TYR A 305 -22.78 -6.56 12.42
C TYR A 305 -22.71 -8.02 11.95
N ASP A 306 -23.20 -8.93 12.77
CA ASP A 306 -23.52 -10.30 12.38
C ASP A 306 -24.58 -10.33 11.26
N ASP A 307 -24.35 -11.15 10.23
CA ASP A 307 -25.43 -11.57 9.33
C ASP A 307 -25.98 -12.92 9.75
N ALA A 308 -26.97 -12.91 10.65
CA ALA A 308 -27.64 -14.13 11.13
C ALA A 308 -28.28 -14.97 10.02
N SER A 309 -28.58 -14.37 8.86
CA SER A 309 -29.11 -15.11 7.71
C SER A 309 -28.06 -15.98 7.02
N LYS A 310 -26.77 -15.70 7.28
CA LYS A 310 -25.61 -16.30 6.60
C LYS A 310 -25.79 -16.30 5.08
N SER A 311 -26.29 -15.19 4.55
CA SER A 311 -26.55 -15.05 3.13
C SER A 311 -25.21 -14.92 2.38
N GLY A 312 -24.97 -15.83 1.42
CA GLY A 312 -23.73 -15.84 0.65
C GLY A 312 -22.54 -16.49 1.39
N ASP A 313 -21.35 -16.10 0.99
CA ASP A 313 -20.10 -16.67 1.48
C ASP A 313 -19.67 -16.08 2.84
N PHE A 314 -18.83 -16.82 3.56
CA PHE A 314 -18.11 -16.34 4.75
C PHE A 314 -17.43 -14.97 4.44
N PRO A 315 -17.48 -13.97 5.34
CA PRO A 315 -17.58 -14.07 6.81
C PRO A 315 -18.98 -13.90 7.42
N TRP A 316 -20.04 -13.80 6.60
CA TRP A 316 -21.42 -13.57 7.07
C TRP A 316 -21.52 -12.36 8.01
N THR A 317 -21.14 -11.19 7.49
CA THR A 317 -21.21 -9.91 8.20
C THR A 317 -21.92 -8.88 7.35
N LYS A 318 -22.48 -7.86 8.01
CA LYS A 318 -23.01 -6.64 7.38
C LYS A 318 -22.22 -5.43 7.84
N GLU A 319 -22.13 -4.40 7.02
CA GLU A 319 -21.55 -3.13 7.42
C GLU A 319 -22.41 -2.49 8.53
N ALA A 320 -21.74 -2.08 9.61
CA ALA A 320 -22.33 -1.25 10.66
C ALA A 320 -22.01 0.23 10.41
N PRO A 321 -22.89 1.16 10.80
CA PRO A 321 -22.68 2.58 10.56
C PRO A 321 -21.43 3.10 11.28
N PRO A 322 -20.80 4.17 10.75
CA PRO A 322 -19.68 4.83 11.42
C PRO A 322 -20.10 5.37 12.79
N ALA A 323 -19.17 5.42 13.74
CA ALA A 323 -19.41 6.03 15.04
C ALA A 323 -19.07 7.53 15.06
N SER A 324 -18.15 7.96 14.19
CA SER A 324 -17.81 9.37 13.96
C SER A 324 -18.63 9.94 12.81
N ASP A 325 -19.16 11.14 13.01
CA ASP A 325 -19.81 11.93 11.95
C ASP A 325 -18.78 12.60 11.01
N VAL A 326 -17.50 12.59 11.37
CA VAL A 326 -16.43 13.21 10.58
C VAL A 326 -16.00 12.26 9.47
N LYS A 327 -16.05 12.76 8.24
CA LYS A 327 -15.68 12.02 7.04
C LYS A 327 -14.69 12.80 6.17
N THR A 328 -13.80 12.07 5.51
CA THR A 328 -13.01 12.58 4.38
C THR A 328 -13.92 12.80 3.15
N ASP A 329 -13.42 13.47 2.12
CA ASP A 329 -14.21 13.73 0.89
C ASP A 329 -14.57 12.46 0.09
N ILE A 330 -13.84 11.35 0.30
CA ILE A 330 -14.19 10.02 -0.26
C ILE A 330 -15.24 9.27 0.60
N GLY A 331 -15.70 9.87 1.70
CA GLY A 331 -16.78 9.34 2.56
C GLY A 331 -16.32 8.44 3.70
N TRP A 332 -15.02 8.20 3.84
CA TRP A 332 -14.45 7.37 4.90
C TRP A 332 -14.52 8.03 6.27
N GLU A 333 -14.88 7.24 7.30
CA GLU A 333 -14.89 7.65 8.70
C GLU A 333 -13.48 8.02 9.18
N ILE A 334 -13.35 9.18 9.82
CA ILE A 334 -12.14 9.54 10.56
C ILE A 334 -12.30 9.03 12.00
N TYR A 335 -11.49 8.04 12.36
CA TYR A 335 -11.43 7.46 13.70
C TYR A 335 -10.02 6.96 14.01
N ALA A 336 -9.14 7.86 14.48
CA ALA A 336 -7.75 7.53 14.77
C ALA A 336 -7.56 6.42 15.84
N PRO A 337 -8.39 6.29 16.89
CA PRO A 337 -8.24 5.21 17.86
C PRO A 337 -8.32 3.79 17.24
N GLY A 338 -8.95 3.64 16.07
CA GLY A 338 -8.95 2.37 15.33
C GLY A 338 -7.55 1.89 14.97
N LEU A 339 -6.61 2.81 14.68
CA LEU A 339 -5.21 2.45 14.41
C LEU A 339 -4.55 1.81 15.65
N LYS A 340 -4.80 2.36 16.84
CA LYS A 340 -4.29 1.81 18.10
C LYS A 340 -4.82 0.40 18.34
N LEU A 341 -6.14 0.24 18.27
CA LEU A 341 -6.81 -1.05 18.47
C LEU A 341 -6.28 -2.11 17.51
N LEU A 342 -6.07 -1.74 16.24
CA LEU A 342 -5.54 -2.64 15.23
C LEU A 342 -4.11 -3.08 15.52
N VAL A 343 -3.21 -2.13 15.82
CA VAL A 343 -1.80 -2.46 16.08
C VAL A 343 -1.68 -3.36 17.32
N GLU A 344 -2.40 -3.03 18.39
CA GLU A 344 -2.45 -3.86 19.60
C GLU A 344 -2.96 -5.28 19.31
N ASP A 345 -4.03 -5.41 18.54
CA ASP A 345 -4.60 -6.71 18.17
C ASP A 345 -3.64 -7.55 17.31
N LEU A 346 -2.98 -6.93 16.34
CA LEU A 346 -2.04 -7.62 15.45
C LEU A 346 -0.81 -8.16 16.21
N TYR A 347 -0.14 -7.33 17.01
CA TYR A 347 1.02 -7.79 17.80
C TYR A 347 0.62 -8.76 18.92
N ARG A 348 -0.63 -8.77 19.37
CA ARG A 348 -1.16 -9.81 20.28
C ARG A 348 -1.36 -11.15 19.57
N ARG A 349 -1.77 -11.13 18.30
CA ARG A 349 -2.12 -12.33 17.52
C ARG A 349 -0.95 -12.99 16.79
N TYR A 350 0.07 -12.21 16.45
CA TYR A 350 1.16 -12.63 15.56
C TYR A 350 2.53 -12.22 16.12
N ASP A 351 3.53 -13.06 15.89
CA ASP A 351 4.95 -12.72 16.09
C ASP A 351 5.43 -11.90 14.88
N LEU A 352 5.22 -10.58 14.94
CA LEU A 352 5.54 -9.66 13.85
C LEU A 352 6.94 -9.05 14.03
N PRO A 353 7.68 -8.83 12.92
CA PRO A 353 8.91 -8.04 12.97
C PRO A 353 8.60 -6.56 13.21
N GLU A 354 9.62 -5.71 13.10
CA GLU A 354 9.44 -4.25 13.20
C GLU A 354 8.43 -3.73 12.15
N GLY A 355 7.61 -2.77 12.57
CA GLY A 355 6.51 -2.24 11.76
C GLY A 355 6.80 -0.85 11.20
N TYR A 356 6.27 -0.57 10.02
CA TYR A 356 6.22 0.77 9.43
C TYR A 356 4.77 1.11 9.08
N ILE A 357 4.31 2.32 9.38
CA ILE A 357 3.07 2.83 8.77
C ILE A 357 3.42 3.21 7.34
N THR A 358 3.14 2.35 6.37
CA THR A 358 3.57 2.52 4.97
C THR A 358 2.62 3.35 4.13
N GLU A 359 1.38 3.53 4.61
CA GLU A 359 0.42 4.51 4.12
C GLU A 359 -0.53 4.95 5.24
N ASN A 360 -0.69 6.26 5.39
CA ASN A 360 -1.79 6.87 6.11
C ASN A 360 -2.02 8.29 5.57
N GLY A 361 -3.28 8.66 5.34
CA GLY A 361 -3.63 9.95 4.77
C GLY A 361 -5.12 10.11 4.51
N ALA A 362 -5.53 11.23 3.92
CA ALA A 362 -6.94 11.58 3.78
C ALA A 362 -7.27 12.30 2.46
N ALA A 363 -8.38 11.88 1.85
CA ALA A 363 -8.97 12.54 0.70
C ALA A 363 -9.59 13.88 1.09
N TYR A 364 -9.07 14.97 0.52
CA TYR A 364 -9.59 16.32 0.67
C TYR A 364 -9.29 17.13 -0.59
N ASN A 365 -10.35 17.60 -1.25
CA ASN A 365 -10.35 17.95 -2.67
C ASN A 365 -10.21 19.45 -2.96
N MET A 366 -9.93 20.28 -1.95
CA MET A 366 -9.69 21.71 -2.15
C MET A 366 -8.49 21.95 -3.05
N GLY A 367 -8.65 22.92 -3.96
CA GLY A 367 -7.64 23.31 -4.93
C GLY A 367 -6.89 24.57 -4.53
N VAL A 368 -6.12 25.12 -5.48
CA VAL A 368 -5.31 26.32 -5.28
C VAL A 368 -6.19 27.58 -5.26
N VAL A 369 -6.08 28.38 -4.20
CA VAL A 369 -6.67 29.71 -4.07
C VAL A 369 -5.55 30.69 -3.74
N LYS A 370 -5.31 31.68 -4.62
CA LYS A 370 -4.22 32.68 -4.48
C LYS A 370 -2.82 32.05 -4.29
N GLY A 371 -2.55 30.93 -4.96
CA GLY A 371 -1.25 30.25 -4.91
C GLY A 371 -1.07 29.30 -3.73
N GLU A 372 -2.08 29.15 -2.87
CA GLU A 372 -2.02 28.25 -1.71
C GLU A 372 -3.19 27.25 -1.71
N VAL A 373 -3.01 26.15 -0.99
CA VAL A 373 -4.07 25.18 -0.71
C VAL A 373 -4.21 25.06 0.80
N ASP A 374 -5.33 25.54 1.34
CA ASP A 374 -5.66 25.43 2.76
C ASP A 374 -6.44 24.15 3.03
N ASP A 375 -5.70 23.05 3.19
CA ASP A 375 -6.24 21.73 3.49
C ASP A 375 -6.14 21.41 4.99
N GLN A 376 -6.60 22.33 5.84
CA GLN A 376 -6.62 22.17 7.30
C GLN A 376 -7.18 20.81 7.77
N PRO A 377 -8.28 20.28 7.22
CA PRO A 377 -8.78 18.96 7.62
C PRO A 377 -7.78 17.82 7.39
N ARG A 378 -6.96 17.88 6.33
CA ARG A 378 -5.89 16.90 6.10
C ARG A 378 -4.78 17.04 7.13
N LEU A 379 -4.41 18.27 7.49
CA LEU A 379 -3.43 18.52 8.56
C LEU A 379 -3.93 17.95 9.89
N ASP A 380 -5.19 18.21 10.24
CA ASP A 380 -5.80 17.71 11.48
C ASP A 380 -5.80 16.18 11.53
N TYR A 381 -6.14 15.53 10.41
CA TYR A 381 -6.06 14.07 10.27
C TYR A 381 -4.64 13.54 10.57
N TYR A 382 -3.60 14.13 9.95
CA TYR A 382 -2.22 13.70 10.17
C TYR A 382 -1.78 13.88 11.61
N VAL A 383 -2.10 15.02 12.23
CA VAL A 383 -1.76 15.29 13.63
C VAL A 383 -2.40 14.28 14.57
N GLU A 384 -3.67 13.92 14.34
CA GLU A 384 -4.39 12.94 15.13
C GLU A 384 -3.75 11.53 15.01
N HIS A 385 -3.52 11.06 13.79
CA HIS A 385 -3.01 9.70 13.54
C HIS A 385 -1.54 9.55 13.93
N LEU A 386 -0.69 10.55 13.66
CA LEU A 386 0.69 10.57 14.17
C LEU A 386 0.73 10.61 15.70
N GLY A 387 -0.26 11.24 16.34
CA GLY A 387 -0.43 11.18 17.78
C GLY A 387 -0.58 9.75 18.27
N ILE A 388 -1.49 8.98 17.65
CA ILE A 388 -1.68 7.56 17.94
C ILE A 388 -0.40 6.74 17.71
N VAL A 389 0.32 6.98 16.61
CA VAL A 389 1.58 6.30 16.32
C VAL A 389 2.61 6.56 17.43
N SER A 390 2.74 7.80 17.88
CA SER A 390 3.66 8.12 18.97
C SER A 390 3.24 7.50 20.31
N ASP A 391 1.93 7.36 20.56
CA ASP A 391 1.43 6.68 21.77
C ASP A 391 1.73 5.18 21.71
N LEU A 392 1.59 4.54 20.55
CA LEU A 392 1.99 3.15 20.34
C LEU A 392 3.49 2.94 20.55
N ILE A 393 4.34 3.85 20.06
CA ILE A 393 5.79 3.79 20.31
C ILE A 393 6.08 3.91 21.81
N LYS A 394 5.41 4.83 22.50
CA LYS A 394 5.53 5.01 23.95
C LYS A 394 5.09 3.76 24.73
N ASP A 395 4.07 3.07 24.24
CA ASP A 395 3.56 1.82 24.80
C ASP A 395 4.45 0.59 24.46
N GLY A 396 5.53 0.80 23.70
CA GLY A 396 6.56 -0.22 23.43
C GLY A 396 6.40 -0.97 22.11
N PHE A 397 5.44 -0.61 21.26
CA PHE A 397 5.30 -1.24 19.94
C PHE A 397 6.45 -0.85 19.01
N PRO A 398 7.04 -1.79 18.26
CA PRO A 398 8.26 -1.56 17.48
C PRO A 398 7.96 -0.88 16.13
N LEU A 399 7.33 0.30 16.16
CA LEU A 399 7.08 1.11 14.97
C LEU A 399 8.30 1.98 14.66
N ARG A 400 8.83 1.86 13.44
CA ARG A 400 10.12 2.46 13.02
C ARG A 400 9.98 3.61 12.03
N GLY A 401 8.83 3.77 11.40
CA GLY A 401 8.61 4.88 10.50
C GLY A 401 7.17 5.06 10.07
N TYR A 402 6.93 6.19 9.39
CA TYR A 402 5.64 6.63 8.90
C TYR A 402 5.77 7.26 7.53
N PHE A 403 4.95 6.80 6.58
CA PHE A 403 4.88 7.29 5.22
C PHE A 403 3.52 7.93 4.96
N ALA A 404 3.55 9.23 4.68
CA ALA A 404 2.34 9.97 4.31
C ALA A 404 1.84 9.52 2.93
N TRP A 405 0.57 9.09 2.88
CA TRP A 405 -0.13 8.84 1.62
C TRP A 405 -0.96 10.05 1.21
N SER A 406 -0.64 10.76 0.13
CA SER A 406 0.46 10.54 -0.82
C SER A 406 1.39 11.74 -0.86
N LEU A 407 2.56 11.59 -1.52
CA LEU A 407 3.40 12.74 -1.87
C LEU A 407 2.57 13.80 -2.61
N MET A 408 1.84 13.39 -3.65
CA MET A 408 1.13 14.29 -4.54
C MET A 408 -0.24 13.72 -4.95
N ASP A 409 -1.16 14.63 -5.28
CA ASP A 409 -2.42 14.26 -5.91
C ASP A 409 -2.15 13.45 -7.18
N ASN A 410 -2.90 12.36 -7.37
CA ASN A 410 -2.62 11.36 -8.38
C ASN A 410 -3.91 10.69 -8.86
N PHE A 411 -3.78 9.67 -9.72
CA PHE A 411 -4.89 8.84 -10.15
C PHE A 411 -5.36 7.92 -9.01
N GLU A 412 -6.52 8.18 -8.42
CA GLU A 412 -7.09 7.43 -7.30
C GLU A 412 -7.99 6.29 -7.79
N TRP A 413 -7.39 5.35 -8.54
CA TRP A 413 -8.01 4.08 -8.90
C TRP A 413 -9.40 4.23 -9.53
N ALA A 414 -10.45 3.60 -8.97
CA ALA A 414 -11.82 3.68 -9.48
C ALA A 414 -12.40 5.11 -9.44
N GLU A 415 -11.87 5.99 -8.60
CA GLU A 415 -12.30 7.39 -8.45
C GLU A 415 -11.66 8.36 -9.46
N GLY A 416 -10.70 7.88 -10.27
CA GLY A 416 -10.01 8.71 -11.24
C GLY A 416 -9.25 9.86 -10.57
N TYR A 417 -9.27 11.05 -11.17
CA TYR A 417 -8.54 12.22 -10.66
C TYR A 417 -9.36 13.11 -9.70
N ARG A 418 -10.57 12.69 -9.35
CA ARG A 418 -11.49 13.51 -8.54
C ARG A 418 -11.12 13.52 -7.05
N MET A 419 -10.59 12.41 -6.54
CA MET A 419 -10.20 12.28 -5.13
C MET A 419 -8.71 12.61 -4.97
N ARG A 420 -8.39 13.49 -4.03
CA ARG A 420 -7.04 14.05 -3.84
C ARG A 420 -6.50 13.68 -2.47
N PHE A 421 -5.41 12.94 -2.42
CA PHE A 421 -4.73 12.50 -1.17
C PHE A 421 -3.41 13.23 -0.90
N GLY A 422 -2.86 13.96 -1.87
CA GLY A 422 -1.48 14.42 -1.83
C GLY A 422 -1.22 15.49 -0.77
N LEU A 423 -0.03 15.47 -0.16
CA LEU A 423 0.56 16.61 0.53
C LEU A 423 0.89 17.76 -0.45
N VAL A 424 1.03 17.43 -1.73
CA VAL A 424 1.28 18.34 -2.84
C VAL A 424 0.10 18.30 -3.80
N HIS A 425 -0.44 19.47 -4.13
CA HIS A 425 -1.46 19.59 -5.18
C HIS A 425 -0.82 19.44 -6.55
N VAL A 426 -1.49 18.72 -7.44
CA VAL A 426 -1.14 18.64 -8.86
C VAL A 426 -2.26 19.23 -9.68
N ASP A 427 -1.94 20.25 -10.47
CA ASP A 427 -2.79 20.70 -11.56
C ASP A 427 -2.53 19.79 -12.77
N TYR A 428 -3.47 18.91 -13.11
CA TYR A 428 -3.25 17.90 -14.14
C TYR A 428 -3.16 18.48 -15.57
N GLN A 429 -3.62 19.71 -15.80
CA GLN A 429 -3.53 20.37 -17.12
C GLN A 429 -2.14 20.96 -17.35
N THR A 430 -1.55 21.54 -16.31
CA THR A 430 -0.27 22.26 -16.38
C THR A 430 0.91 21.48 -15.79
N GLN A 431 0.60 20.40 -15.05
CA GLN A 431 1.53 19.58 -14.27
C GLN A 431 2.27 20.35 -13.16
N VAL A 432 1.75 21.52 -12.75
CA VAL A 432 2.30 22.32 -11.65
C VAL A 432 2.07 21.62 -10.32
N ARG A 433 3.14 21.51 -9.52
CA ARG A 433 3.11 21.04 -8.13
C ARG A 433 2.98 22.23 -7.19
N THR A 434 2.10 22.16 -6.20
CA THR A 434 1.93 23.19 -5.15
C THR A 434 1.86 22.53 -3.78
N VAL A 435 2.87 22.73 -2.94
CA VAL A 435 2.90 22.16 -1.58
C VAL A 435 1.75 22.74 -0.76
N LYS A 436 0.86 21.87 -0.27
CA LYS A 436 -0.32 22.27 0.50
C LYS A 436 0.05 22.64 1.94
N LYS A 437 -0.89 23.18 2.70
CA LYS A 437 -0.68 23.52 4.12
C LYS A 437 -0.26 22.30 4.94
N SER A 438 -0.92 21.16 4.75
CA SER A 438 -0.54 19.89 5.38
C SER A 438 0.89 19.46 5.01
N GLY A 439 1.28 19.61 3.74
CA GLY A 439 2.63 19.30 3.26
C GLY A 439 3.71 20.19 3.87
N ARG A 440 3.43 21.49 4.08
CA ARG A 440 4.34 22.40 4.78
C ARG A 440 4.52 22.00 6.26
N TRP A 441 3.42 21.67 6.93
CA TRP A 441 3.47 21.19 8.32
C TRP A 441 4.27 19.87 8.42
N TYR A 442 4.02 18.92 7.53
CA TYR A 442 4.72 17.63 7.50
C TYR A 442 6.21 17.80 7.21
N ARG A 443 6.58 18.74 6.33
CA ARG A 443 7.98 19.12 6.09
C ARG A 443 8.66 19.61 7.37
N GLU A 444 8.02 20.50 8.12
CA GLU A 444 8.60 21.06 9.35
C GLU A 444 8.82 19.99 10.43
N LEU A 445 7.90 19.02 10.52
CA LEU A 445 8.03 17.84 11.37
C LEU A 445 9.17 16.93 10.90
N ALA A 446 9.13 16.48 9.65
CA ALA A 446 10.08 15.50 9.12
C ALA A 446 11.52 16.02 9.10
N SER A 447 11.71 17.32 8.86
CA SER A 447 13.04 17.97 8.90
C SER A 447 13.70 17.96 10.27
N GLN A 448 13.00 17.58 11.34
CA GLN A 448 13.61 17.34 12.66
C GLN A 448 14.32 15.97 12.75
N PHE A 449 14.23 15.13 11.71
CA PHE A 449 14.74 13.76 11.70
C PHE A 449 15.76 13.53 10.57
N PRO A 450 16.81 12.71 10.82
CA PRO A 450 17.18 12.18 12.13
C PRO A 450 17.62 13.31 13.08
N LYS A 451 17.31 13.21 14.38
CA LYS A 451 17.60 14.26 15.38
C LYS A 451 19.11 14.52 15.57
N GLY A 452 19.97 13.64 15.05
CA GLY A 452 21.42 13.74 15.19
C GLY A 452 21.91 13.52 16.63
N ASN A 453 23.21 13.25 16.79
CA ASN A 453 23.84 13.17 18.11
C ASN A 453 24.09 14.57 18.68
N HIS A 454 23.04 15.24 19.17
CA HIS A 454 23.24 16.36 20.07
C HIS A 454 23.52 15.80 21.46
N ARG A 455 24.80 15.74 21.85
CA ARG A 455 25.16 15.70 23.27
C ARG A 455 24.52 16.95 23.89
N ALA A 456 23.43 16.78 24.64
CA ALA A 456 23.00 17.80 25.57
C ALA A 456 24.17 18.02 26.54
N GLY A 457 24.82 19.18 26.42
CA GLY A 457 25.94 19.60 27.26
C GLY A 457 25.49 19.94 28.66
#